data_AF-A0A814CH38-F1
#
_entry.id   AF-A0A814CH38-F1
#
_cell.length_a   1.000
_cell.length_b   1.000
_cell.length_c   1.000
_cell.angle_alpha   90.00
_cell.angle_beta   90.00
_cell.angle_gamma   90.00
#
_symmetry.space_group_name_H-M   'P 1'
#
loop_
_entity.id
_entity.type
_entity.pdbx_description
1 polymer ?
#
loop_
_entity_poly.entity_id
_entity_poly.type
_entity_poly.pdbx_seq_one_letter_code
_entity_poly.pdbx_strand_id
1 'polypeptide(L)'
;MNWHRFHTSASLALLRTLLICINIIFLISGGVLFLLGIVLRSQLTTFLDITPEMSSSSPYILIGLGLIIFFIGLFAFWCTIRGHVALLYIYATVVFLIFVAEILLAVTVLMKQQTYEETFKTSLNNVMRQYPKEPMASHINRLQKALACCGVDSYMDWFLTPYDSERLQVPESCCKKTLNHTCTREDLKKEYLAADINTNGCYSTVISAIKNNYPIFGGIIIAIALFPLIGVILACCLARQMSKQRYEQVD
;
A
#
# COMPACT_ATOMS: atom_id res chain seq x y z
N MET A 1 38.13 35.25 10.91
CA MET A 1 36.79 35.16 11.55
C MET A 1 35.63 34.93 10.57
N ASN A 2 35.71 35.35 9.30
CA ASN A 2 34.59 35.27 8.35
C ASN A 2 34.38 33.89 7.69
N TRP A 3 35.43 33.08 7.56
CA TRP A 3 35.36 31.77 6.89
C TRP A 3 34.50 30.74 7.64
N HIS A 4 34.58 30.73 8.97
CA HIS A 4 33.80 29.82 9.83
C HIS A 4 32.31 30.19 9.89
N ARG A 5 31.96 31.50 9.85
CA ARG A 5 30.56 31.97 9.74
C ARG A 5 29.95 31.67 8.37
N PHE A 6 30.76 31.71 7.30
CA PHE A 6 30.29 31.37 5.95
C PHE A 6 29.92 29.88 5.85
N HIS A 7 30.77 28.98 6.37
CA HIS A 7 30.49 27.55 6.40
C HIS A 7 29.24 27.17 7.20
N THR A 8 29.02 27.79 8.37
CA THR A 8 27.83 27.51 9.20
C THR A 8 26.54 28.03 8.57
N SER A 9 26.58 29.18 7.90
CA SER A 9 25.41 29.71 7.16
C SER A 9 25.06 28.85 5.95
N ALA A 10 26.06 28.37 5.21
CA ALA A 10 25.86 27.45 4.08
C ALA A 10 25.31 26.09 4.52
N SER A 11 25.83 25.52 5.62
CA SER A 11 25.32 24.25 6.16
C SER A 11 23.89 24.38 6.67
N LEU A 12 23.55 25.50 7.31
CA LEU A 12 22.21 25.77 7.79
C LEU A 12 21.21 25.86 6.63
N ALA A 13 21.57 26.59 5.57
CA ALA A 13 20.76 26.71 4.37
C ALA A 13 20.55 25.35 3.69
N LEU A 14 21.60 24.53 3.61
CA LEU A 14 21.52 23.18 3.05
C LEU A 14 20.58 22.27 3.85
N LEU A 15 20.78 22.17 5.17
CA LEU A 15 19.94 21.34 6.05
C LEU A 15 18.47 21.76 5.99
N ARG A 16 18.22 23.07 6.00
CA ARG A 16 16.88 23.63 5.89
C ARG A 16 16.23 23.29 4.54
N THR A 17 16.97 23.46 3.45
CA THR A 17 16.48 23.17 2.10
C THR A 17 16.17 21.69 1.95
N LEU A 18 17.06 20.80 2.39
CA LEU A 18 16.83 19.35 2.37
C LEU A 18 15.58 18.94 3.15
N LEU A 19 15.42 19.47 4.36
CA LEU A 19 14.24 19.19 5.19
C LEU A 19 12.95 19.70 4.54
N ILE A 20 12.97 20.88 3.92
CA ILE A 20 11.84 21.40 3.15
C ILE A 20 11.50 20.48 1.97
N CYS A 21 12.51 20.05 1.20
CA CYS A 21 12.31 19.14 0.08
C CYS A 21 11.66 17.82 0.51
N ILE A 22 12.15 17.22 1.59
CA ILE A 22 11.57 15.97 2.14
C ILE A 22 10.10 16.18 2.55
N ASN A 23 9.80 17.28 3.24
CA ASN A 23 8.43 17.59 3.68
C ASN A 23 7.48 17.86 2.50
N ILE A 24 7.96 18.50 1.43
CA ILE A 24 7.17 18.70 0.19
C ILE A 24 6.89 17.35 -0.49
N ILE A 25 7.88 16.44 -0.55
CA ILE A 25 7.68 15.11 -1.12
C ILE A 25 6.58 14.36 -0.35
N PHE A 26 6.61 14.40 0.99
CA PHE A 26 5.55 13.82 1.82
C PHE A 26 4.18 14.46 1.62
N LEU A 27 4.16 15.78 1.50
CA LEU A 27 2.92 16.51 1.26
C LEU A 27 2.28 16.08 -0.08
N ILE A 28 3.09 16.02 -1.15
CA ILE A 28 2.64 15.59 -2.46
C ILE A 28 2.22 14.12 -2.43
N SER A 29 3.00 13.24 -1.79
CA SER A 29 2.66 11.81 -1.72
C SER A 29 1.36 11.58 -0.95
N GLY A 30 1.12 12.29 0.15
CA GLY A 30 -0.15 12.26 0.88
C GLY A 30 -1.33 12.71 0.03
N GLY A 31 -1.16 13.81 -0.72
CA GLY A 31 -2.17 14.31 -1.67
C GLY A 31 -2.49 13.30 -2.77
N VAL A 32 -1.45 12.67 -3.35
CA VAL A 32 -1.61 11.62 -4.37
C VAL A 32 -2.34 10.41 -3.80
N LEU A 33 -1.95 9.91 -2.61
CA LEU A 33 -2.61 8.78 -1.97
C LEU A 33 -4.08 9.07 -1.66
N PHE A 34 -4.39 10.27 -1.18
CA PHE A 34 -5.76 10.72 -0.96
C PHE A 34 -6.59 10.72 -2.25
N LEU A 35 -6.08 11.31 -3.32
CA LEU A 35 -6.75 11.35 -4.62
C LEU A 35 -6.92 9.96 -5.21
N LEU A 36 -5.90 9.10 -5.13
CA LEU A 36 -5.99 7.70 -5.55
C LEU A 36 -7.06 6.95 -4.75
N GLY A 37 -7.17 7.20 -3.45
CA GLY A 37 -8.23 6.65 -2.61
C GLY A 37 -9.62 7.06 -3.08
N ILE A 38 -9.82 8.34 -3.44
CA ILE A 38 -11.08 8.84 -4.00
C ILE A 38 -11.37 8.20 -5.36
N VAL A 39 -10.37 8.14 -6.25
CA VAL A 39 -10.54 7.53 -7.58
C VAL A 39 -10.88 6.06 -7.46
N LEU A 40 -10.17 5.30 -6.62
CA LEU A 40 -10.48 3.89 -6.35
C LEU A 40 -11.89 3.74 -5.79
N ARG A 41 -12.29 4.59 -4.84
CA ARG A 41 -13.67 4.60 -4.35
C ARG A 41 -14.66 4.90 -5.48
N SER A 42 -14.40 5.90 -6.31
CA SER A 42 -15.30 6.33 -7.37
C SER A 42 -15.49 5.23 -8.42
N GLN A 43 -14.41 4.56 -8.82
CA GLN A 43 -14.47 3.40 -9.70
C GLN A 43 -15.29 2.30 -9.03
N LEU A 44 -15.02 1.97 -7.76
CA LEU A 44 -15.83 1.02 -7.01
C LEU A 44 -17.32 1.43 -6.96
N THR A 45 -17.65 2.70 -6.71
CA THR A 45 -19.04 3.17 -6.63
C THR A 45 -19.76 3.18 -7.97
N THR A 46 -19.09 3.54 -9.07
CA THR A 46 -19.67 3.49 -10.43
C THR A 46 -19.96 2.04 -10.86
N PHE A 47 -19.27 1.05 -10.29
CA PHE A 47 -19.64 -0.37 -10.42
C PHE A 47 -20.72 -0.82 -9.41
N LEU A 48 -20.90 -0.12 -8.28
CA LEU A 48 -21.80 -0.47 -7.17
C LEU A 48 -23.19 0.19 -7.21
N ASP A 49 -23.44 1.20 -8.06
CA ASP A 49 -24.79 1.75 -8.27
C ASP A 49 -25.79 0.72 -8.86
N ILE A 50 -25.33 -0.52 -9.11
CA ILE A 50 -26.14 -1.67 -9.53
C ILE A 50 -26.43 -2.64 -8.36
N THR A 51 -25.75 -2.55 -7.20
CA THR A 51 -25.98 -3.44 -6.04
C THR A 51 -25.52 -2.79 -4.70
N PRO A 52 -26.40 -2.55 -3.70
CA PRO A 52 -26.14 -1.58 -2.64
C PRO A 52 -25.30 -2.03 -1.43
N GLU A 53 -24.78 -3.25 -1.35
CA GLU A 53 -24.42 -3.81 -0.03
C GLU A 53 -22.93 -3.98 0.29
N MET A 54 -21.99 -3.75 -0.62
CA MET A 54 -20.60 -4.20 -0.38
C MET A 54 -19.58 -3.06 -0.42
N SER A 55 -19.51 -2.31 0.67
CA SER A 55 -18.42 -1.38 0.94
C SER A 55 -17.15 -2.16 1.29
N SER A 56 -16.27 -2.33 0.30
CA SER A 56 -14.90 -2.78 0.58
C SER A 56 -14.21 -1.70 1.43
N SER A 57 -13.72 -2.05 2.63
CA SER A 57 -13.06 -1.10 3.55
C SER A 57 -11.70 -0.57 3.04
N SER A 58 -11.12 -1.23 2.02
CA SER A 58 -9.80 -0.92 1.48
C SER A 58 -9.60 0.53 0.97
N PRO A 59 -10.48 1.11 0.11
CA PRO A 59 -10.35 2.51 -0.31
C PRO A 59 -10.42 3.52 0.85
N TYR A 60 -11.20 3.25 1.90
CA TYR A 60 -11.30 4.15 3.05
C TYR A 60 -10.00 4.22 3.84
N ILE A 61 -9.27 3.10 3.96
CA ILE A 61 -7.95 3.08 4.59
C ILE A 61 -6.97 3.95 3.80
N LEU A 62 -6.99 3.85 2.46
CA LEU A 62 -6.09 4.65 1.61
C LEU A 62 -6.41 6.15 1.68
N ILE A 63 -7.70 6.52 1.68
CA ILE A 63 -8.16 7.91 1.85
C ILE A 63 -7.70 8.45 3.22
N GLY A 64 -7.97 7.71 4.28
CA GLY A 64 -7.62 8.11 5.65
C GLY A 64 -6.11 8.30 5.83
N LEU A 65 -5.32 7.33 5.35
CA LEU A 65 -3.86 7.40 5.40
C LEU A 65 -3.31 8.58 4.58
N GLY A 66 -3.83 8.79 3.37
CA GLY A 66 -3.44 9.92 2.51
C GLY A 66 -3.70 11.27 3.17
N LEU A 67 -4.86 11.45 3.80
CA LEU A 67 -5.19 12.68 4.55
C LEU A 67 -4.25 12.90 5.72
N ILE A 68 -3.97 11.88 6.52
CA ILE A 68 -3.06 11.97 7.67
C ILE A 68 -1.68 12.42 7.21
N ILE A 69 -1.13 11.78 6.17
CA ILE A 69 0.18 12.12 5.61
C ILE A 69 0.18 13.55 5.06
N PHE A 70 -0.88 13.96 4.35
CA PHE A 70 -1.01 15.31 3.80
C PHE A 70 -0.98 16.38 4.90
N PHE A 71 -1.77 16.23 5.97
CA PHE A 71 -1.80 17.20 7.07
C PHE A 71 -0.50 17.22 7.88
N ILE A 72 0.13 16.06 8.11
CA ILE A 72 1.47 15.99 8.73
C ILE A 72 2.49 16.72 7.85
N GLY A 73 2.44 16.54 6.54
CA GLY A 73 3.31 17.23 5.57
C GLY A 73 3.12 18.75 5.60
N LEU A 74 1.87 19.23 5.62
CA LEU A 74 1.56 20.66 5.74
C LEU A 74 2.12 21.25 7.04
N PHE A 75 1.91 20.56 8.15
CA PHE A 75 2.41 20.97 9.46
C PHE A 75 3.95 20.99 9.47
N ALA A 76 4.60 19.96 8.95
CA ALA A 76 6.06 19.86 8.87
C ALA A 76 6.67 20.97 8.01
N PHE A 77 6.04 21.27 6.87
CA PHE A 77 6.42 22.39 6.00
C PHE A 77 6.31 23.73 6.73
N TRP A 78 5.18 23.97 7.41
CA TRP A 78 4.95 25.20 8.16
C TRP A 78 5.93 25.39 9.32
N CYS A 79 6.23 24.32 10.07
CA CYS A 79 7.23 24.30 11.14
C CYS A 79 8.62 24.68 10.64
N THR A 80 9.02 24.18 9.47
CA THR A 80 10.35 24.42 8.89
C THR A 80 10.49 25.85 8.34
N ILE A 81 9.41 26.45 7.86
CA ILE A 81 9.39 27.85 7.38
C ILE A 81 9.43 28.84 8.54
N ARG A 82 8.68 28.59 9.62
CA ARG A 82 8.63 29.49 10.78
C ARG A 82 9.99 29.69 11.45
N GLY A 83 10.93 28.77 11.26
CA GLY A 83 12.31 28.93 11.75
C GLY A 83 12.43 29.02 13.28
N HIS A 84 11.42 28.58 14.03
CA HIS A 84 11.48 28.52 15.48
C HIS A 84 12.09 27.19 15.92
N VAL A 85 13.19 27.26 16.67
CA VAL A 85 13.91 26.10 17.21
C VAL A 85 13.00 25.13 17.97
N ALA A 86 12.08 25.66 18.79
CA ALA A 86 11.12 24.84 19.54
C ALA A 86 10.20 24.04 18.62
N LEU A 87 9.74 24.61 17.50
CA LEU A 87 8.88 23.91 16.53
C LEU A 87 9.63 22.76 15.84
N LEU A 88 10.93 22.93 15.56
CA LEU A 88 11.75 21.86 15.00
C LEU A 88 11.91 20.68 15.97
N TYR A 89 12.06 20.95 17.27
CA TYR A 89 12.11 19.88 18.28
C TYR A 89 10.77 19.17 18.41
N ILE A 90 9.65 19.91 18.43
CA ILE A 90 8.30 19.31 18.44
C ILE A 90 8.11 18.41 17.20
N TYR A 91 8.48 18.91 16.01
CA TYR A 91 8.47 18.12 14.78
C TYR A 91 9.30 16.84 14.90
N ALA A 92 10.55 16.93 15.38
CA ALA A 92 11.42 15.78 15.57
C ALA A 92 10.82 14.76 16.56
N THR A 93 10.20 15.21 17.65
CA THR A 93 9.51 14.33 18.61
C THR A 93 8.32 13.62 17.96
N VAL A 94 7.48 14.33 17.21
CA VAL A 94 6.33 13.72 16.51
C VAL A 94 6.79 12.66 15.51
N VAL A 95 7.80 12.95 14.68
CA VAL A 95 8.32 11.98 13.71
C VAL A 95 8.97 10.78 14.40
N PHE A 96 9.64 10.99 15.54
CA PHE A 96 10.18 9.88 16.33
C PHE A 96 9.08 8.98 16.91
N LEU A 97 7.96 9.55 17.37
CA LEU A 97 6.82 8.76 17.83
C LEU A 97 6.19 7.94 16.70
N ILE A 98 6.15 8.50 15.48
CA ILE A 98 5.71 7.76 14.28
C ILE A 98 6.64 6.58 14.01
N PHE A 99 7.97 6.78 14.07
CA PHE A 99 8.94 5.70 13.93
C PHE A 99 8.70 4.56 14.95
N VAL A 100 8.47 4.90 16.22
CA VAL A 100 8.15 3.89 17.24
C VAL A 100 6.85 3.14 16.90
N ALA A 101 5.81 3.87 16.46
CA ALA A 101 4.55 3.26 16.05
C ALA A 101 4.73 2.32 14.85
N GLU A 102 5.55 2.68 13.85
CA GLU A 102 5.86 1.83 12.70
C GLU A 102 6.54 0.52 13.12
N ILE A 103 7.49 0.56 14.07
CA ILE A 103 8.12 -0.66 14.60
C ILE A 103 7.11 -1.53 15.33
N LEU A 104 6.23 -0.95 16.15
CA LEU A 104 5.19 -1.70 16.85
C LEU A 104 4.20 -2.37 15.87
N LEU A 105 3.81 -1.67 14.81
CA LEU A 105 2.97 -2.21 13.74
C LEU A 105 3.70 -3.34 13.02
N ALA A 106 4.96 -3.16 12.64
CA ALA A 106 5.76 -4.18 11.97
C ALA A 106 5.87 -5.46 12.82
N VAL A 107 6.19 -5.33 14.11
CA VAL A 107 6.26 -6.47 15.04
C VAL A 107 4.90 -7.17 15.15
N THR A 108 3.81 -6.41 15.26
CA THR A 108 2.44 -6.98 15.32
C THR A 108 2.10 -7.77 14.06
N VAL A 109 2.47 -7.25 12.89
CA VAL A 109 2.25 -7.94 11.60
C VAL A 109 3.05 -9.22 11.51
N LEU A 110 4.33 -9.20 11.92
CA LEU A 110 5.19 -10.38 11.93
C LEU A 110 4.66 -11.47 12.88
N MET A 111 4.20 -11.10 14.08
CA MET A 111 3.63 -12.05 15.03
C MET A 111 2.34 -12.71 14.53
N LYS A 112 1.56 -12.01 13.69
CA LYS A 112 0.26 -12.48 13.19
C LYS A 112 0.30 -12.90 11.72
N GLN A 113 1.48 -13.13 11.15
CA GLN A 113 1.63 -13.44 9.73
C GLN A 113 0.74 -14.61 9.29
N GLN A 114 0.70 -15.71 10.05
CA GLN A 114 -0.15 -16.86 9.75
C GLN A 114 -1.64 -16.50 9.72
N THR A 115 -2.10 -15.71 10.70
CA THR A 115 -3.48 -15.24 10.76
C THR A 115 -3.86 -14.40 9.54
N TYR A 116 -2.93 -13.57 9.03
CA TYR A 116 -3.19 -12.79 7.82
C TYR A 116 -3.26 -13.68 6.56
N GLU A 117 -2.41 -14.70 6.45
CA GLU A 117 -2.46 -15.68 5.35
C GLU A 117 -3.79 -16.45 5.35
N GLU A 118 -4.24 -16.92 6.52
CA GLU A 118 -5.53 -17.60 6.68
C GLU A 118 -6.72 -16.68 6.41
N THR A 119 -6.67 -15.44 6.90
CA THR A 119 -7.71 -14.43 6.67
C THR A 119 -7.82 -14.09 5.18
N PHE A 120 -6.68 -14.00 4.49
CA PHE A 120 -6.64 -13.78 3.04
C PHE A 120 -7.29 -14.95 2.29
N LYS A 121 -6.91 -16.19 2.62
CA LYS A 121 -7.52 -17.40 2.04
C LYS A 121 -9.02 -17.49 2.31
N THR A 122 -9.45 -17.17 3.53
CA THR A 122 -10.87 -17.14 3.91
C THR A 122 -11.63 -16.06 3.14
N SER A 123 -11.03 -14.88 2.96
CA SER A 123 -11.62 -13.80 2.17
C SER A 123 -11.82 -14.21 0.71
N LEU A 124 -10.83 -14.87 0.09
CA LEU A 124 -10.96 -15.40 -1.27
C LEU A 124 -12.10 -16.43 -1.37
N ASN A 125 -12.19 -17.36 -0.43
CA ASN A 125 -13.28 -18.33 -0.37
C ASN A 125 -14.65 -17.65 -0.24
N ASN A 126 -14.76 -16.64 0.61
CA ASN A 126 -16.01 -15.90 0.82
C ASN A 126 -16.44 -15.14 -0.44
N VAL A 127 -15.49 -14.52 -1.16
CA VAL A 127 -15.76 -13.85 -2.44
C VAL A 127 -16.25 -14.88 -3.47
N MET A 128 -15.61 -16.04 -3.58
CA MET A 128 -16.03 -17.11 -4.50
C MET A 128 -17.41 -17.68 -4.17
N ARG A 129 -17.75 -17.88 -2.89
CA ARG A 129 -19.08 -18.36 -2.48
C ARG A 129 -20.22 -17.40 -2.82
N GLN A 130 -19.92 -16.12 -2.96
CA GLN A 130 -20.91 -15.10 -3.32
C GLN A 130 -21.04 -14.90 -4.83
N TYR A 131 -20.20 -15.55 -5.64
CA TYR A 131 -20.29 -15.52 -7.10
C TYR A 131 -21.64 -16.10 -7.59
N PRO A 132 -22.27 -15.55 -8.65
CA PRO A 132 -21.84 -14.47 -9.54
C PRO A 132 -22.30 -13.06 -9.09
N LYS A 133 -22.62 -12.85 -7.81
CA LYS A 133 -23.11 -11.54 -7.35
C LYS A 133 -22.02 -10.47 -7.49
N GLU A 134 -22.38 -9.33 -8.06
CA GLU A 134 -21.53 -8.14 -8.06
C GLU A 134 -21.54 -7.49 -6.66
N PRO A 135 -20.44 -6.85 -6.22
CA PRO A 135 -19.16 -6.63 -6.93
C PRO A 135 -18.16 -7.81 -6.83
N MET A 136 -18.50 -8.87 -6.09
CA MET A 136 -17.59 -9.98 -5.77
C MET A 136 -17.10 -10.69 -7.04
N ALA A 137 -17.99 -10.86 -8.02
CA ALA A 137 -17.66 -11.43 -9.32
C ALA A 137 -16.59 -10.62 -10.06
N SER A 138 -16.74 -9.30 -10.18
CA SER A 138 -15.72 -8.44 -10.78
C SER A 138 -14.36 -8.51 -10.05
N HIS A 139 -14.36 -8.52 -8.71
CA HIS A 139 -13.13 -8.59 -7.93
C HIS A 139 -12.34 -9.88 -8.18
N ILE A 140 -12.99 -11.04 -8.11
CA ILE A 140 -12.33 -12.32 -8.34
C ILE A 140 -11.93 -12.49 -9.82
N ASN A 141 -12.75 -12.01 -10.76
CA ASN A 141 -12.44 -12.06 -12.18
C ASN A 141 -11.21 -11.22 -12.53
N ARG A 142 -11.06 -10.02 -11.95
CA ARG A 142 -9.89 -9.16 -12.13
C ARG A 142 -8.64 -9.79 -11.52
N LEU A 143 -8.76 -10.33 -10.30
CA LEU A 143 -7.65 -11.02 -9.63
C LEU A 143 -7.12 -12.17 -10.48
N GLN A 144 -8.01 -13.03 -10.96
CA GLN A 144 -7.68 -14.18 -11.81
C GLN A 144 -7.02 -13.76 -13.13
N LYS A 145 -7.56 -12.74 -13.81
CA LYS A 145 -6.96 -12.20 -15.04
C LYS A 145 -5.60 -11.53 -14.81
N ALA A 146 -5.43 -10.83 -13.69
CA ALA A 146 -4.19 -10.11 -13.38
C ALA A 146 -3.05 -11.04 -12.97
N LEU A 147 -3.37 -12.13 -12.26
CA LEU A 147 -2.38 -13.07 -11.74
C LEU A 147 -2.30 -14.38 -12.52
N ALA A 148 -3.10 -14.54 -13.58
CA ALA A 148 -3.20 -15.78 -14.36
C ALA A 148 -3.39 -17.03 -13.48
N CYS A 149 -4.38 -16.97 -12.58
CA CYS A 149 -4.72 -18.03 -11.63
C CYS A 149 -6.22 -18.36 -11.70
N CYS A 150 -6.65 -19.49 -11.13
CA CYS A 150 -8.06 -19.88 -11.04
C CYS A 150 -8.38 -20.55 -9.71
N GLY A 151 -9.51 -20.18 -9.11
CA GLY A 151 -9.92 -20.66 -7.79
C GLY A 151 -9.03 -20.15 -6.65
N VAL A 152 -9.20 -20.71 -5.44
CA VAL A 152 -8.41 -20.33 -4.26
C VAL A 152 -7.11 -21.13 -4.24
N ASP A 153 -7.21 -22.45 -4.12
CA ASP A 153 -6.11 -23.41 -4.16
C ASP A 153 -5.99 -24.06 -5.55
N SER A 154 -7.10 -24.22 -6.27
CA SER A 154 -7.15 -24.80 -7.61
C SER A 154 -8.43 -24.38 -8.36
N TYR A 155 -8.42 -24.48 -9.69
CA TYR A 155 -9.62 -24.32 -10.51
C TYR A 155 -10.79 -25.21 -10.06
N MET A 156 -10.49 -26.36 -9.44
CA MET A 156 -11.48 -27.29 -8.90
C MET A 156 -12.39 -26.66 -7.83
N ASP A 157 -11.94 -25.60 -7.17
CA ASP A 157 -12.71 -24.93 -6.12
C ASP A 157 -14.03 -24.37 -6.63
N TRP A 158 -14.11 -24.04 -7.94
CA TRP A 158 -15.34 -23.58 -8.57
C TRP A 158 -16.45 -24.64 -8.56
N PHE A 159 -16.08 -25.92 -8.68
CA PHE A 159 -17.02 -27.05 -8.65
C PHE A 159 -17.60 -27.31 -7.25
N LEU A 160 -17.03 -26.68 -6.21
CA LEU A 160 -17.51 -26.73 -4.83
C LEU A 160 -18.41 -25.54 -4.48
N THR A 161 -18.54 -24.55 -5.38
CA THR A 161 -19.36 -23.36 -5.15
C THR A 161 -20.80 -23.53 -5.66
N PRO A 162 -21.78 -22.81 -5.09
CA PRO A 162 -23.16 -22.81 -5.59
C PRO A 162 -23.31 -22.31 -7.03
N TYR A 163 -22.28 -21.63 -7.58
CA TYR A 163 -22.23 -21.21 -8.97
C TYR A 163 -22.36 -22.39 -9.93
N ASP A 164 -21.95 -23.58 -9.51
CA ASP A 164 -21.81 -24.71 -10.40
C ASP A 164 -22.22 -26.06 -9.80
N SER A 165 -23.38 -26.11 -9.14
CA SER A 165 -23.94 -27.39 -8.70
C SER A 165 -24.40 -28.31 -9.85
N GLU A 166 -24.41 -27.85 -11.11
CA GLU A 166 -24.96 -28.63 -12.25
C GLU A 166 -24.20 -28.52 -13.60
N ARG A 167 -23.18 -27.66 -13.75
CA ARG A 167 -22.63 -27.30 -15.09
C ARG A 167 -21.17 -27.63 -15.34
N LEU A 168 -20.33 -27.94 -14.35
CA LEU A 168 -18.87 -28.17 -14.49
C LEU A 168 -18.20 -27.04 -15.31
N GLN A 169 -18.36 -25.78 -14.89
CA GLN A 169 -17.84 -24.57 -15.51
C GLN A 169 -17.04 -23.69 -14.55
N VAL A 170 -15.91 -23.16 -15.03
CA VAL A 170 -15.16 -22.08 -14.39
C VAL A 170 -15.48 -20.73 -15.05
N PRO A 171 -15.30 -19.59 -14.36
CA PRO A 171 -15.44 -18.28 -14.98
C PRO A 171 -14.47 -18.03 -16.14
N GLU A 172 -14.87 -17.20 -17.10
CA GLU A 172 -14.04 -16.80 -18.25
C GLU A 172 -12.70 -16.15 -17.83
N SER A 173 -12.64 -15.54 -16.64
CA SER A 173 -11.40 -15.00 -16.07
C SER A 173 -10.32 -16.04 -15.79
N CYS A 174 -10.67 -17.33 -15.72
CA CYS A 174 -9.72 -18.42 -15.55
C CYS A 174 -9.04 -18.87 -16.85
N CYS A 175 -9.51 -18.39 -18.00
CA CYS A 175 -8.98 -18.72 -19.32
C CYS A 175 -7.60 -18.13 -19.58
N LYS A 176 -6.73 -18.87 -20.25
CA LYS A 176 -5.48 -18.31 -20.81
C LYS A 176 -5.80 -17.43 -22.02
N LYS A 177 -5.11 -16.29 -22.13
CA LYS A 177 -5.29 -15.27 -23.19
C LYS A 177 -4.92 -15.74 -24.62
N THR A 178 -4.38 -16.94 -24.79
CA THR A 178 -3.80 -17.43 -26.05
C THR A 178 -4.81 -17.86 -27.11
N LEU A 179 -6.12 -17.73 -26.86
CA LEU A 179 -7.17 -18.15 -27.79
C LEU A 179 -8.15 -17.01 -28.10
N ASN A 180 -8.48 -16.85 -29.38
CA ASN A 180 -9.58 -16.03 -29.88
C ASN A 180 -10.96 -16.70 -29.63
N HIS A 181 -11.08 -17.49 -28.55
CA HIS A 181 -12.26 -18.31 -28.24
C HIS A 181 -12.66 -18.14 -26.77
N THR A 182 -13.98 -18.10 -26.53
CA THR A 182 -14.60 -18.25 -25.21
C THR A 182 -14.29 -19.63 -24.64
N CYS A 183 -13.78 -19.76 -23.41
CA CYS A 183 -13.71 -21.07 -22.77
C CYS A 183 -15.12 -21.52 -22.42
N THR A 184 -15.69 -22.35 -23.28
CA THR A 184 -17.06 -22.81 -23.16
C THR A 184 -17.08 -24.24 -22.63
N ARG A 185 -18.22 -24.65 -22.04
CA ARG A 185 -18.47 -25.99 -21.51
C ARG A 185 -18.14 -27.13 -22.50
N GLU A 186 -18.20 -26.89 -23.80
CA GLU A 186 -17.90 -27.87 -24.84
C GLU A 186 -16.40 -28.17 -24.97
N ASP A 187 -15.55 -27.21 -24.59
CA ASP A 187 -14.09 -27.37 -24.55
C ASP A 187 -13.65 -28.11 -23.27
N LEU A 188 -14.46 -28.02 -22.20
CA LEU A 188 -14.22 -28.69 -20.90
C LEU A 188 -14.49 -30.20 -20.91
N LYS A 189 -15.23 -30.72 -21.89
CA LYS A 189 -15.49 -32.17 -22.04
C LYS A 189 -14.35 -32.93 -22.71
N LYS A 190 -13.43 -32.23 -23.37
CA LYS A 190 -12.28 -32.83 -24.05
C LYS A 190 -11.09 -32.82 -23.09
N GLU A 191 -10.30 -33.88 -23.14
CA GLU A 191 -9.09 -34.16 -22.32
C GLU A 191 -8.00 -33.05 -22.37
N TYR A 192 -8.22 -31.97 -23.14
CA TYR A 192 -7.38 -30.79 -23.30
C TYR A 192 -7.46 -29.76 -22.14
N LEU A 193 -8.23 -30.06 -21.08
CA LEU A 193 -8.58 -29.17 -19.96
C LEU A 193 -7.39 -28.43 -19.29
N ALA A 194 -6.22 -29.06 -19.21
CA ALA A 194 -5.05 -28.46 -18.57
C ALA A 194 -4.30 -27.46 -19.47
N ALA A 195 -4.51 -27.53 -20.79
CA ALA A 195 -3.81 -26.68 -21.75
C ALA A 195 -4.33 -25.23 -21.71
N ASP A 196 -5.64 -25.03 -21.56
CA ASP A 196 -6.29 -23.73 -21.81
C ASP A 196 -6.73 -22.97 -20.55
N ILE A 197 -6.70 -23.60 -19.38
CA ILE A 197 -7.11 -23.02 -18.10
C ILE A 197 -5.90 -22.78 -17.20
N ASN A 198 -5.92 -21.69 -16.44
CA ASN A 198 -4.97 -21.48 -15.36
C ASN A 198 -5.27 -22.46 -14.22
N THR A 199 -4.44 -23.49 -14.05
CA THR A 199 -4.67 -24.55 -13.05
C THR A 199 -4.24 -24.16 -11.64
N ASN A 200 -3.35 -23.18 -11.51
CA ASN A 200 -2.83 -22.72 -10.23
C ASN A 200 -3.87 -21.89 -9.46
N GLY A 201 -4.03 -22.19 -8.17
CA GLY A 201 -4.83 -21.38 -7.25
C GLY A 201 -4.30 -19.95 -7.08
N CYS A 202 -5.22 -19.00 -6.90
CA CYS A 202 -4.84 -17.60 -6.68
C CYS A 202 -4.15 -17.38 -5.33
N TYR A 203 -4.49 -18.15 -4.29
CA TYR A 203 -3.84 -18.06 -2.99
C TYR A 203 -2.34 -18.40 -3.09
N SER A 204 -2.01 -19.58 -3.63
CA SER A 204 -0.63 -20.03 -3.77
C SER A 204 0.17 -19.16 -4.74
N THR A 205 -0.46 -18.64 -5.80
CA THR A 205 0.17 -17.71 -6.74
C THR A 205 0.55 -16.38 -6.06
N VAL A 206 -0.34 -15.78 -5.25
CA VAL A 206 -0.03 -14.56 -4.50
C VAL A 206 1.07 -14.81 -3.47
N ILE A 207 0.94 -15.86 -2.66
CA ILE A 207 1.91 -16.15 -1.61
C ILE A 207 3.29 -16.48 -2.19
N SER A 208 3.35 -17.24 -3.29
CA SER A 208 4.63 -17.52 -3.98
C SER A 208 5.23 -16.27 -4.61
N ALA A 209 4.42 -15.38 -5.22
CA ALA A 209 4.90 -14.10 -5.73
C ALA A 209 5.51 -13.23 -4.62
N ILE A 210 4.89 -13.18 -3.44
CA ILE A 210 5.44 -12.47 -2.27
C ILE A 210 6.74 -13.13 -1.80
N LYS A 211 6.76 -14.46 -1.64
CA LYS A 211 7.92 -15.21 -1.14
C LYS A 211 9.13 -15.13 -2.09
N ASN A 212 8.90 -15.25 -3.39
CA ASN A 212 9.97 -15.17 -4.40
C ASN A 212 10.62 -13.77 -4.44
N ASN A 213 9.84 -12.74 -4.13
CA ASN A 213 10.30 -11.35 -4.09
C ASN A 213 10.52 -10.83 -2.66
N TYR A 214 10.55 -11.73 -1.66
CA TYR A 214 10.71 -11.36 -0.27
C TYR A 214 11.93 -10.45 0.01
N PRO A 215 13.13 -10.64 -0.59
CA PRO A 215 14.24 -9.72 -0.33
C PRO A 215 13.96 -8.30 -0.84
N ILE A 216 13.25 -8.15 -1.96
CA ILE A 216 12.90 -6.84 -2.53
C ILE A 216 11.87 -6.15 -1.63
N PHE A 217 10.78 -6.86 -1.28
CA PHE A 217 9.74 -6.33 -0.40
C PHE A 217 10.28 -6.01 1.00
N GLY A 218 11.12 -6.88 1.57
CA GLY A 218 11.80 -6.65 2.84
C GLY A 218 12.67 -5.39 2.80
N GLY A 219 13.44 -5.20 1.72
CA GLY A 219 14.25 -4.00 1.52
C GLY A 219 13.42 -2.71 1.50
N ILE A 220 12.28 -2.70 0.79
CA ILE A 220 11.36 -1.56 0.74
C ILE A 220 10.78 -1.26 2.13
N ILE A 221 10.32 -2.28 2.85
CA ILE A 221 9.74 -2.11 4.20
C ILE A 221 10.78 -1.53 5.17
N ILE A 222 12.02 -2.05 5.16
CA ILE A 222 13.10 -1.55 6.01
C ILE A 222 13.45 -0.11 5.64
N ALA A 223 13.53 0.21 4.34
CA ALA A 223 13.82 1.57 3.88
C ALA A 223 12.76 2.56 4.35
N ILE A 224 11.48 2.21 4.24
CA ILE A 224 10.37 3.02 4.74
C ILE A 224 10.47 3.20 6.25
N ALA A 225 10.69 2.13 7.02
CA ALA A 225 10.78 2.19 8.47
C ALA A 225 11.97 3.04 8.97
N LEU A 226 13.08 3.09 8.23
CA LEU A 226 14.25 3.89 8.62
C LEU A 226 14.19 5.33 8.12
N PHE A 227 13.36 5.63 7.11
CA PHE A 227 13.26 6.95 6.52
C PHE A 227 12.90 8.07 7.53
N PRO A 228 11.98 7.88 8.49
CA PRO A 228 11.68 8.88 9.52
C PRO A 228 12.90 9.35 10.32
N LEU A 229 13.89 8.46 10.56
CA LEU A 229 15.10 8.81 11.29
C LEU A 229 15.93 9.88 10.58
N ILE A 230 15.94 9.88 9.24
CA ILE A 230 16.61 10.91 8.45
C ILE A 230 15.97 12.27 8.75
N GLY A 231 14.63 12.34 8.80
CA GLY A 231 13.89 13.56 9.15
C GLY A 231 14.20 14.04 10.57
N VAL A 232 14.27 13.13 11.55
CA VAL A 232 14.63 13.44 12.94
C VAL A 232 16.04 14.00 13.04
N ILE A 233 17.01 13.36 12.38
CA ILE A 233 18.41 13.80 12.39
C ILE A 233 18.53 15.19 11.78
N LEU A 234 17.95 15.41 10.59
CA LEU A 234 17.98 16.71 9.91
C LEU A 234 17.33 17.81 10.75
N ALA A 235 16.17 17.56 11.36
CA ALA A 235 15.48 18.52 12.22
C ALA A 235 16.28 18.86 13.48
N CYS A 236 16.85 17.86 14.16
CA CYS A 236 17.68 18.06 15.35
C CYS A 236 18.98 18.81 15.01
N CYS A 237 19.66 18.44 13.91
CA CYS A 237 20.85 19.15 13.45
C CYS A 237 20.55 20.60 13.12
N LEU A 238 19.47 20.86 12.40
CA LEU A 238 19.02 22.21 12.06
C LEU A 238 18.68 23.02 13.33
N ALA A 239 17.91 22.43 14.26
CA ALA A 239 17.54 23.07 15.53
C ALA A 239 18.78 23.45 16.36
N ARG A 240 19.77 22.55 16.47
CA ARG A 240 21.04 22.79 17.20
C ARG A 240 21.87 23.91 16.57
N GLN A 241 21.96 23.96 15.24
CA GLN A 241 22.69 25.03 14.56
C GLN A 241 22.00 26.39 14.73
N MET A 242 20.67 26.42 14.64
CA MET A 242 19.88 27.64 14.86
C MET A 242 19.97 28.14 16.30
N SER A 243 19.96 27.24 17.30
CA SER A 243 20.15 27.65 18.69
C SER A 243 21.54 28.23 18.91
N LYS A 244 22.59 27.58 18.39
CA LYS A 244 23.97 28.06 18.52
C LYS A 244 24.17 29.45 17.93
N GLN A 245 23.67 29.71 16.72
CA GLN A 245 23.76 31.04 16.10
C GLN A 245 23.02 32.12 16.91
N ARG A 246 21.90 31.76 17.56
CA ARG A 246 21.16 32.70 18.41
C ARG A 246 21.93 33.06 19.69
N TYR A 247 22.62 32.09 20.31
CA TYR A 247 23.46 32.36 21.49
C TYR A 247 24.65 33.27 21.13
N GLU A 248 25.35 33.00 20.02
CA GLU A 248 26.48 33.81 19.53
C GLU A 248 26.11 35.26 19.10
N GLN A 249 24.82 35.60 19.04
CA GLN A 249 24.34 36.96 18.78
C GLN A 249 24.00 37.74 20.06
N VAL A 250 23.87 37.06 21.20
CA VAL A 250 23.52 37.66 22.50
C VAL A 250 24.77 37.96 23.33
N ASP A 251 25.84 37.18 23.13
CA ASP A 251 27.18 37.41 23.69
C ASP A 251 28.01 38.37 22.81
#